data_AF-Q2QCX6-F1
#
_entry.id   AF-Q2QCX6-F1
#
_cell.length_a   1.000
_cell.length_b   1.000
_cell.length_c   1.000
_cell.angle_alpha   90.00
_cell.angle_beta   90.00
_cell.angle_gamma   90.00
#
_symmetry.space_group_name_H-M   'P 1'
#
loop_
_entity.id
_entity.type
_entity.pdbx_description
1 polymer ?
#
loop_
_entity_poly.entity_id
_entity_poly.type
_entity_poly.pdbx_seq_one_letter_code
_entity_poly.pdbx_strand_id
1 'polypeptide(L)'
;AVSYLVFVEFGIYWMLRELHDIKPLYKYLHATHHIYNKQNTLSPFAGLAFHPVDGILQAVPHVIALFIIPTHFTTHVGLLFLEAIWTANIHDCIHGKLWPVMGAGYHTIHHTTYRHNYGHYTIWMDWMLGTLRDPSDEEGKKVT
;
A
#
# COMPACT_ATOMS: atom_id res chain seq x y z
N ALA A 1 -6.69 -18.38 4.91
CA ALA A 1 -5.59 -17.40 5.00
C ALA A 1 -5.09 -16.98 3.61
N VAL A 2 -4.55 -17.90 2.79
CA VAL A 2 -4.02 -17.54 1.45
C VAL A 2 -5.07 -16.91 0.54
N SER A 3 -6.22 -17.56 0.33
CA SER A 3 -7.30 -17.00 -0.51
C SER A 3 -7.80 -15.64 -0.01
N TYR A 4 -7.83 -15.45 1.31
CA TYR A 4 -8.18 -14.18 1.95
C TYR A 4 -7.17 -13.09 1.60
N LEU A 5 -5.87 -13.39 1.74
CA LEU A 5 -4.80 -12.45 1.41
C LEU A 5 -4.81 -12.09 -0.08
N VAL A 6 -5.03 -13.05 -0.98
CA VAL A 6 -5.16 -12.78 -2.43
C VAL A 6 -6.34 -11.85 -2.73
N PHE A 7 -7.48 -12.07 -2.08
CA PHE A 7 -8.66 -11.21 -2.25
C PHE A 7 -8.40 -9.78 -1.74
N VAL A 8 -7.82 -9.67 -0.54
CA VAL A 8 -7.46 -8.38 0.07
C VAL A 8 -6.45 -7.63 -0.79
N GLU A 9 -5.41 -8.31 -1.25
CA GLU A 9 -4.37 -7.76 -2.12
C GLU A 9 -4.98 -7.16 -3.41
N PHE A 10 -5.89 -7.89 -4.05
CA PHE A 10 -6.62 -7.40 -5.21
C PHE A 10 -7.50 -6.19 -4.87
N GLY A 11 -8.27 -6.26 -3.78
CA GLY A 11 -9.19 -5.20 -3.40
C GLY A 11 -8.48 -3.91 -2.96
N ILE A 12 -7.38 -4.01 -2.21
CA ILE A 12 -6.60 -2.86 -1.77
C ILE A 12 -5.90 -2.20 -2.95
N TYR A 13 -5.34 -2.98 -3.89
CA TYR A 13 -4.75 -2.41 -5.09
C TYR A 13 -5.73 -1.46 -5.81
N TRP A 14 -6.98 -1.91 -6.02
CA TRP A 14 -7.98 -1.09 -6.69
C TRP A 14 -8.44 0.08 -5.84
N MET A 15 -8.66 -0.13 -4.54
CA MET A 15 -9.04 0.95 -3.63
C MET A 15 -8.00 2.06 -3.61
N LEU A 16 -6.72 1.70 -3.46
CA LEU A 16 -5.62 2.66 -3.43
C LEU A 16 -5.47 3.36 -4.78
N ARG A 17 -5.59 2.63 -5.89
CA ARG A 17 -5.56 3.23 -7.23
C ARG A 17 -6.71 4.21 -7.44
N GLU A 18 -7.93 3.87 -7.01
CA GLU A 18 -9.10 4.77 -7.10
C GLU A 18 -8.96 6.01 -6.22
N LEU A 19 -8.38 5.86 -5.01
CA LEU A 19 -8.03 6.98 -4.13
C LEU A 19 -7.08 7.98 -4.82
N HIS A 20 -6.24 7.52 -5.74
CA HIS A 20 -5.37 8.37 -6.57
C HIS A 20 -6.05 8.91 -7.84
N ASP A 21 -6.71 8.05 -8.61
CA ASP A 21 -7.22 8.40 -9.93
C ASP A 21 -8.51 9.25 -9.86
N ILE A 22 -9.32 9.07 -8.82
CA ILE A 22 -10.56 9.84 -8.62
C ILE A 22 -10.24 11.15 -7.88
N LYS A 23 -10.21 12.26 -8.61
CA LYS A 23 -9.83 13.61 -8.12
C LYS A 23 -10.40 14.00 -6.74
N PRO A 24 -11.70 13.88 -6.44
CA PRO A 24 -12.20 14.22 -5.11
C PRO A 24 -11.69 13.29 -4.02
N LEU A 25 -11.52 11.99 -4.28
CA LEU A 25 -10.97 11.05 -3.31
C LEU A 25 -9.52 11.41 -2.97
N TYR A 26 -8.71 11.70 -3.99
CA TYR A 26 -7.34 12.15 -3.77
C TYR A 26 -7.31 13.44 -2.97
N LYS A 27 -7.98 14.49 -3.47
CA LYS A 27 -7.87 15.83 -2.91
C LYS A 27 -8.31 15.92 -1.45
N TYR A 28 -9.39 15.22 -1.09
CA TYR A 28 -10.01 15.38 0.23
C TYR A 28 -9.63 14.28 1.23
N LEU A 29 -9.23 13.11 0.75
CA LEU A 29 -8.95 11.96 1.62
C LEU A 29 -7.46 11.62 1.60
N HIS A 30 -6.94 11.29 0.41
CA HIS A 30 -5.64 10.65 0.28
C HIS A 30 -4.44 11.61 0.27
N ALA A 31 -4.67 12.86 -0.14
CA ALA A 31 -3.62 13.90 -0.16
C ALA A 31 -3.00 14.14 1.22
N THR A 32 -3.78 13.95 2.30
CA THR A 32 -3.30 14.07 3.68
C THR A 32 -2.24 13.01 3.99
N HIS A 33 -2.42 11.78 3.51
CA HIS A 33 -1.42 10.73 3.65
C HIS A 33 -0.17 11.04 2.81
N HIS A 34 -0.35 11.62 1.63
CA HIS A 34 0.72 11.94 0.69
C HIS A 34 1.50 13.22 0.97
N ILE A 35 1.20 13.94 2.06
CA ILE A 35 2.06 15.06 2.49
C ILE A 35 3.45 14.58 2.91
N TYR A 36 3.59 13.31 3.30
CA TYR A 36 4.84 12.66 3.70
C TYR A 36 5.64 12.15 2.49
N ASN A 37 5.88 13.01 1.51
CA ASN A 37 6.48 12.64 0.22
C ASN A 37 8.01 12.82 0.16
N LYS A 38 8.66 13.15 1.27
CA LYS A 38 10.12 13.29 1.36
C LYS A 38 10.67 12.22 2.29
N GLN A 39 11.89 11.76 2.02
CA GLN A 39 12.55 10.72 2.82
C GLN A 39 12.68 11.10 4.31
N ASN A 40 12.82 12.39 4.63
CA ASN A 40 12.90 12.86 6.02
C ASN A 40 11.53 13.03 6.70
N THR A 41 10.43 12.93 5.94
CA THR A 41 9.05 13.03 6.44
C THR A 41 8.33 11.68 6.42
N LEU A 42 8.75 10.77 5.54
CA LEU A 42 8.25 9.40 5.45
C LEU A 42 8.87 8.59 6.59
N SER A 43 8.02 8.09 7.48
CA SER A 43 8.42 7.34 8.68
C SER A 43 7.35 6.31 9.03
N PRO A 44 7.63 5.33 9.90
CA PRO A 44 6.62 4.36 10.34
C PRO A 44 5.34 5.00 10.88
N PHE A 45 5.43 6.19 11.49
CA PHE A 45 4.27 6.95 11.96
C PHE A 45 3.44 7.55 10.82
N ALA A 46 4.09 7.98 9.74
CA ALA A 46 3.40 8.45 8.53
C ALA A 46 2.55 7.34 7.91
N GLY A 47 2.97 6.08 8.09
CA GLY A 47 2.22 4.92 7.66
C GLY A 47 0.84 4.78 8.28
N LEU A 48 0.58 5.36 9.45
CA LEU A 48 -0.76 5.34 10.07
C LEU A 48 -1.44 6.71 10.06
N ALA A 49 -0.82 7.71 9.43
CA ALA A 49 -1.33 9.08 9.36
C ALA A 49 -2.24 9.26 8.14
N PHE A 50 -3.48 8.74 8.26
CA PHE A 50 -4.51 8.85 7.23
C PHE A 50 -5.65 9.76 7.65
N HIS A 51 -6.38 10.27 6.66
CA HIS A 51 -7.75 10.72 6.91
C HIS A 51 -8.60 9.50 7.37
N PRO A 52 -9.48 9.61 8.38
CA PRO A 52 -10.22 8.45 8.89
C PRO A 52 -11.01 7.68 7.81
N VAL A 53 -11.61 8.41 6.87
CA VAL A 53 -12.33 7.80 5.73
C VAL A 53 -11.40 7.11 4.74
N ASP A 54 -10.17 7.60 4.55
CA ASP A 54 -9.16 6.93 3.72
C ASP A 54 -8.81 5.56 4.34
N GLY A 55 -8.51 5.53 5.63
CA GLY A 55 -8.24 4.28 6.36
C GLY A 55 -9.43 3.30 6.32
N ILE A 56 -10.67 3.79 6.47
CA ILE A 56 -11.87 2.93 6.33
C ILE A 56 -11.95 2.34 4.92
N LEU A 57 -11.78 3.16 3.89
CA LEU A 57 -11.82 2.73 2.50
C LEU A 57 -10.78 1.65 2.21
N GLN A 58 -9.54 1.83 2.67
CA GLN A 58 -8.48 0.81 2.53
C GLN A 58 -8.79 -0.48 3.31
N ALA A 59 -9.56 -0.41 4.41
CA ALA A 59 -9.99 -1.59 5.16
C ALA A 59 -11.23 -2.29 4.57
N VAL A 60 -12.00 -1.67 3.66
CA VAL A 60 -13.21 -2.27 3.06
C VAL A 60 -12.98 -3.67 2.46
N PRO A 61 -11.90 -3.93 1.71
CA PRO A 61 -11.62 -5.26 1.17
C PRO A 61 -11.56 -6.36 2.25
N HIS A 62 -11.01 -6.06 3.43
CA HIS A 62 -10.95 -7.00 4.55
C HIS A 62 -12.34 -7.37 5.07
N VAL A 63 -13.25 -6.39 5.15
CA VAL A 63 -14.62 -6.61 5.62
C VAL A 63 -15.42 -7.38 4.58
N ILE A 64 -15.31 -7.02 3.30
CA ILE A 64 -16.00 -7.72 2.20
C ILE A 64 -15.54 -9.18 2.12
N ALA A 65 -14.23 -9.44 2.31
CA ALA A 65 -13.67 -10.79 2.28
C ALA A 65 -14.35 -11.75 3.27
N LEU A 66 -14.81 -11.27 4.44
CA LEU A 66 -15.47 -12.10 5.44
C LEU A 66 -16.79 -12.70 4.97
N PHE A 67 -17.48 -12.07 4.01
CA PHE A 67 -18.74 -12.57 3.46
C PHE A 67 -18.54 -13.58 2.33
N ILE A 68 -17.33 -13.61 1.74
CA ILE A 68 -17.02 -14.41 0.55
C ILE A 68 -16.13 -15.61 0.92
N ILE A 69 -15.20 -15.42 1.85
CA ILE A 69 -14.15 -16.37 2.20
C ILE A 69 -14.32 -16.78 3.67
N PRO A 70 -14.68 -18.05 3.94
CA PRO A 70 -14.77 -18.56 5.30
C PRO A 70 -13.45 -18.33 6.06
N THR A 71 -13.51 -17.47 7.08
CA THR A 71 -12.32 -17.04 7.84
C THR A 71 -12.66 -17.00 9.32
N HIS A 72 -11.85 -17.65 10.15
CA HIS A 72 -12.01 -17.56 11.60
C HIS A 72 -11.76 -16.12 12.07
N PHE A 73 -12.56 -15.65 13.03
CA PHE A 73 -12.45 -14.30 13.58
C PHE A 73 -11.04 -13.99 14.09
N THR A 74 -10.42 -14.93 14.82
CA THR A 74 -9.05 -14.79 15.33
C THR A 74 -8.02 -14.65 14.21
N THR A 75 -8.18 -15.37 13.10
CA THR A 75 -7.33 -15.23 11.92
C THR A 75 -7.49 -13.85 11.29
N HIS A 76 -8.72 -13.37 11.14
CA HIS A 76 -8.98 -12.03 10.58
C HIS A 76 -8.33 -10.93 11.44
N VAL A 77 -8.54 -10.96 12.75
CA VAL A 77 -7.93 -9.98 13.68
C VAL A 77 -6.40 -10.07 13.65
N GLY A 78 -5.84 -11.28 13.63
CA GLY A 78 -4.39 -11.48 13.52
C GLY A 78 -3.81 -10.92 12.22
N LEU A 79 -4.51 -11.08 11.10
CA LEU A 79 -4.10 -10.51 9.82
C LEU A 79 -4.18 -8.98 9.80
N LEU A 80 -5.22 -8.37 10.38
CA LEU A 80 -5.31 -6.90 10.54
C LEU A 80 -4.19 -6.34 11.43
N PHE A 81 -3.79 -7.07 12.47
CA PHE A 81 -2.65 -6.66 13.29
C PHE A 81 -1.33 -6.72 12.50
N LEU A 82 -1.12 -7.79 11.72
CA LEU A 82 0.05 -7.92 10.85
C LEU A 82 0.05 -6.85 9.76
N GLU A 83 -1.11 -6.46 9.25
CA GLU A 83 -1.25 -5.34 8.32
C GLU A 83 -0.78 -4.03 8.96
N ALA A 84 -1.18 -3.72 10.20
CA ALA A 84 -0.72 -2.50 10.86
C ALA A 84 0.82 -2.47 11.00
N ILE A 85 1.44 -3.61 11.32
CA ILE A 85 2.90 -3.74 11.34
C ILE A 85 3.49 -3.56 9.94
N TRP A 86 2.89 -4.18 8.93
CA TRP A 86 3.32 -4.09 7.55
C TRP A 86 3.29 -2.65 7.05
N THR A 87 2.16 -1.96 7.26
CA THR A 87 1.97 -0.56 6.92
C THR A 87 3.04 0.32 7.59
N ALA A 88 3.35 0.09 8.86
CA ALA A 88 4.45 0.82 9.51
C ALA A 88 5.81 0.51 8.86
N ASN A 89 6.08 -0.76 8.53
CA ASN A 89 7.35 -1.19 7.94
C ASN A 89 7.57 -0.61 6.54
N ILE A 90 6.57 -0.59 5.65
CA ILE A 90 6.76 -0.06 4.28
C ILE A 90 6.95 1.46 4.23
N HIS A 91 6.81 2.18 5.35
CA HIS A 91 7.08 3.62 5.45
C HIS A 91 8.42 3.94 6.13
N ASP A 92 9.25 2.93 6.44
CA ASP A 92 10.54 3.13 7.12
C ASP A 92 11.69 3.60 6.20
N CYS A 93 11.44 3.68 4.89
CA CYS A 93 12.41 4.03 3.83
C CYS A 93 13.59 3.03 3.67
N ILE A 94 13.53 1.83 4.27
CA ILE A 94 14.58 0.81 4.19
C ILE A 94 14.19 -0.20 3.10
N HIS A 95 14.80 -0.08 1.91
CA HIS A 95 14.52 -1.00 0.82
C HIS A 95 15.14 -2.39 1.05
N GLY A 96 14.29 -3.38 1.32
CA GLY A 96 14.70 -4.77 1.60
C GLY A 96 15.13 -5.62 0.40
N LYS A 97 15.06 -5.11 -0.84
CA LYS A 97 15.51 -5.81 -2.08
C LYS A 97 14.97 -7.24 -2.26
N LEU A 98 13.73 -7.48 -1.84
CA LEU A 98 13.10 -8.80 -1.91
C LEU A 98 11.97 -8.80 -2.95
N TRP A 99 12.17 -9.50 -4.06
CA TRP A 99 11.10 -9.72 -5.05
C TRP A 99 10.25 -10.94 -4.63
N PRO A 100 8.90 -10.90 -4.73
CA PRO A 100 8.02 -9.84 -5.26
C PRO A 100 7.35 -9.00 -4.16
N VAL A 101 8.06 -8.61 -3.10
CA VAL A 101 7.48 -7.97 -1.91
C VAL A 101 7.37 -6.45 -2.09
N MET A 102 6.21 -5.87 -1.76
CA MET A 102 5.95 -4.42 -1.77
C MET A 102 6.62 -3.73 -0.57
N GLY A 103 7.94 -3.79 -0.51
CA GLY A 103 8.72 -3.19 0.59
C GLY A 103 8.83 -1.66 0.50
N ALA A 104 9.50 -1.06 1.50
CA ALA A 104 9.57 0.40 1.64
C ALA A 104 10.14 1.16 0.43
N GLY A 105 11.03 0.55 -0.35
CA GLY A 105 11.54 1.17 -1.58
C GLY A 105 10.45 1.44 -2.62
N TYR A 106 9.57 0.46 -2.86
CA TYR A 106 8.46 0.61 -3.81
C TYR A 106 7.44 1.61 -3.29
N HIS A 107 7.12 1.55 -1.99
CA HIS A 107 6.16 2.46 -1.36
C HIS A 107 6.68 3.91 -1.25
N THR A 108 7.99 4.10 -1.12
CA THR A 108 8.61 5.43 -1.22
C THR A 108 8.41 6.04 -2.61
N ILE A 109 8.49 5.23 -3.66
CA ILE A 109 8.21 5.67 -5.04
C ILE A 109 6.72 5.99 -5.22
N HIS A 110 5.84 5.23 -4.58
CA HIS A 110 4.42 5.54 -4.54
C HIS A 110 4.17 6.93 -3.94
N HIS A 111 4.75 7.22 -2.77
CA HIS A 111 4.64 8.51 -2.09
C HIS A 111 5.24 9.71 -2.83
N THR A 112 6.19 9.47 -3.74
CA THR A 112 6.87 10.53 -4.49
C THR A 112 6.30 10.76 -5.88
N THR A 113 5.76 9.72 -6.51
CA THR A 113 5.24 9.79 -7.89
C THR A 113 3.72 9.85 -7.97
N TYR A 114 3.01 9.42 -6.93
CA TYR A 114 1.53 9.41 -6.84
C TYR A 114 0.82 8.59 -7.93
N ARG A 115 1.54 7.82 -8.74
CA ARG A 115 0.99 7.14 -9.92
C ARG A 115 1.42 5.68 -10.09
N HIS A 116 2.19 5.15 -9.15
CA HIS A 116 2.82 3.83 -9.27
C HIS A 116 2.77 3.08 -7.95
N ASN A 117 2.97 1.76 -8.01
CA ASN A 117 3.16 0.86 -6.86
C ASN A 117 1.98 0.91 -5.86
N TYR A 118 0.80 0.47 -6.30
CA TYR A 118 -0.43 0.44 -5.51
C TYR A 118 -0.69 -0.88 -4.76
N GLY A 119 0.11 -1.91 -5.01
CA GLY A 119 0.01 -3.21 -4.33
C GLY A 119 0.15 -3.10 -2.82
N HIS A 120 -0.33 -4.12 -2.09
CA HIS A 120 -0.39 -4.07 -0.64
C HIS A 120 0.80 -4.79 0.00
N TYR A 121 0.83 -6.12 -0.07
CA TYR A 121 1.97 -6.93 0.39
C TYR A 121 2.96 -7.23 -0.73
N THR A 122 2.50 -7.22 -1.99
CA THR A 122 3.27 -7.72 -3.13
C THR A 122 3.14 -6.81 -4.35
N ILE A 123 4.09 -6.92 -5.27
CA ILE A 123 4.14 -6.06 -6.47
C ILE A 123 3.42 -6.65 -7.69
N TRP A 124 2.88 -7.87 -7.59
CA TRP A 124 2.31 -8.61 -8.73
C TRP A 124 1.15 -7.87 -9.41
N MET A 125 0.27 -7.20 -8.68
CA MET A 125 -0.82 -6.41 -9.27
C MET A 125 -0.27 -5.26 -10.11
N ASP A 126 0.71 -4.54 -9.58
CA ASP A 126 1.39 -3.47 -10.32
C ASP A 126 2.12 -3.99 -11.54
N TRP A 127 2.77 -5.15 -11.44
CA TRP A 127 3.43 -5.81 -12.56
C TRP A 127 2.44 -6.19 -13.66
N MET A 128 1.32 -6.83 -13.30
CA MET A 128 0.29 -7.25 -14.26
C MET A 128 -0.43 -6.07 -14.92
N LEU A 129 -0.64 -4.97 -14.18
CA LEU A 129 -1.45 -3.83 -14.63
C LEU A 129 -0.61 -2.65 -15.12
N GLY A 130 0.71 -2.82 -15.21
CA GLY A 130 1.63 -1.83 -15.78
C GLY A 130 1.83 -0.57 -14.92
N THR A 131 1.61 -0.67 -13.60
CA THR A 131 1.82 0.43 -12.64
C THR A 131 3.09 0.24 -11.79
N LEU A 132 3.89 -0.79 -12.09
CA LEU A 132 5.13 -1.08 -11.36
C LEU A 132 6.25 -0.10 -11.73
N ARG A 133 6.89 0.45 -10.70
CA ARG A 133 8.14 1.20 -10.80
C ARG A 133 9.16 0.64 -9.82
N ASP A 134 10.22 0.03 -10.35
CA ASP A 134 11.25 -0.63 -9.54
C ASP A 134 12.23 0.40 -8.93
N PRO A 135 12.57 0.29 -7.63
CA PRO A 135 13.57 1.14 -6.99
C PRO A 135 14.96 1.10 -7.62
N SER A 136 15.36 -0.03 -8.20
CA SER A 136 16.66 -0.16 -8.88
C SER A 136 16.77 0.75 -10.12
N ASP A 137 15.66 1.02 -10.81
CA ASP A 137 15.62 1.93 -11.97
C ASP A 137 15.84 3.40 -11.58
N GLU A 138 15.53 3.77 -10.33
CA GLU A 138 15.69 5.15 -9.83
C GLU A 138 17.08 5.37 -9.22
N GLU A 139 17.69 4.35 -8.61
CA GLU A 139 19.08 4.40 -8.15
C GLU A 139 20.05 4.61 -9.33
N GLY A 140 19.82 3.93 -10.47
CA GLY A 140 20.65 4.07 -11.66
C GLY A 140 20.66 5.48 -12.27
N LYS A 141 19.57 6.24 -12.13
CA LYS A 141 19.46 7.61 -12.65
C LYS A 141 20.17 8.66 -11.82
N LYS A 142 20.47 8.39 -10.55
CA LYS A 142 21.21 9.32 -9.67
C LYS A 142 22.73 9.26 -9.87
N VAL A 143 23.24 8.27 -10.61
CA VAL A 143 24.67 8.02 -10.80
C VAL A 143 25.18 8.55 -12.16
N THR A 144 24.29 8.98 -13.04
CA THR A 144 24.58 9.68 -14.33
C THR A 144 24.28 11.16 -14.23
#